data_AF-A0A8H7NJR7-F1
#
_entry.id   AF-A0A8H7NJR7-F1
#
_cell.length_a   1.000
_cell.length_b   1.000
_cell.length_c   1.000
_cell.angle_alpha   90.00
_cell.angle_beta   90.00
_cell.angle_gamma   90.00
#
_symmetry.space_group_name_H-M   'P 1'
#
loop_
_entity.id
_entity.type
_entity.pdbx_description
1 polymer ?
#
loop_
_entity_poly.entity_id
_entity_poly.type
_entity_poly.pdbx_seq_one_letter_code
_entity_poly.pdbx_strand_id
1 'polypeptide(L)'
;MKNFATNAKKASIRAEVADHLAGKRFLHPALESRLTIPKTKPKKPPSSNPYLDFWAWSCRNLEWCGPCESSGRVNTSHHVLPIFMHHFGCATPSHESLEILRILAEGRELVDMGSGNGYWSFMLRRYGLTVHAVDNMQSEWRVNWIGDTIISDGIQWLRRNANGQNMVLLLVYPIVGGGVGGGTEGGFTRNLVNTFRGDTIAVVGTQNGNGYTGFKNVTMDQFMVREQPEWTKVVQIPLPSFAGKDEALYVFQRGDRVPKGP
;
A
#
# COMPACT_ATOMS: atom_id res chain seq x y z
N MET A 1 9.38 5.85 -9.06
CA MET A 1 10.65 6.11 -8.37
C MET A 1 11.67 5.06 -8.79
N LYS A 2 12.53 5.35 -9.77
CA LYS A 2 13.49 4.36 -10.33
C LYS A 2 14.97 4.71 -10.06
N ASN A 3 15.24 5.90 -9.51
CA ASN A 3 16.58 6.51 -9.48
C ASN A 3 17.03 6.83 -8.05
N PHE A 4 16.84 5.90 -7.11
CA PHE A 4 17.17 6.13 -5.69
C PHE A 4 18.67 6.38 -5.47
N ALA A 5 19.52 5.73 -6.27
CA ALA A 5 20.98 5.79 -6.11
C ALA A 5 21.66 6.98 -6.82
N THR A 6 20.98 7.69 -7.73
CA THR A 6 21.62 8.66 -8.65
C THR A 6 22.38 9.78 -7.94
N ASN A 7 21.95 10.17 -6.74
CA ASN A 7 22.60 11.20 -5.92
C ASN A 7 23.10 10.66 -4.56
N ALA A 8 23.32 9.35 -4.46
CA ALA A 8 23.86 8.72 -3.27
C ALA A 8 25.39 8.67 -3.36
N LYS A 9 26.07 9.27 -2.37
CA LYS A 9 27.53 9.13 -2.25
C LYS A 9 27.85 7.65 -1.99
N LYS A 10 28.87 7.11 -2.67
CA LYS A 10 29.36 5.74 -2.40
C LYS A 10 29.65 5.57 -0.90
N ALA A 11 29.28 4.42 -0.35
CA ALA A 11 29.39 4.09 1.08
C ALA A 11 28.60 4.99 2.05
N SER A 12 27.62 5.77 1.56
CA SER A 12 26.68 6.49 2.45
C SER A 12 25.47 5.63 2.79
N ILE A 13 24.80 5.94 3.90
CA ILE A 13 23.51 5.32 4.29
C ILE A 13 22.48 5.47 3.15
N ARG A 14 22.50 6.59 2.41
CA ARG A 14 21.61 6.78 1.26
C ARG A 14 21.86 5.76 0.14
N ALA A 15 23.11 5.34 -0.06
CA ALA A 15 23.43 4.31 -1.05
C ALA A 15 22.90 2.95 -0.59
N GLU A 16 23.14 2.58 0.67
CA GLU A 16 22.60 1.34 1.27
C GLU A 16 21.07 1.27 1.16
N VAL A 17 20.38 2.35 1.53
CA VAL A 17 18.91 2.46 1.42
C VAL A 17 18.46 2.36 -0.04
N ALA A 18 19.16 3.04 -0.95
CA ALA A 18 18.82 2.98 -2.37
C ALA A 18 18.95 1.56 -2.95
N ASP A 19 20.01 0.84 -2.58
CA ASP A 19 20.27 -0.52 -3.00
C ASP A 19 19.22 -1.49 -2.41
N HIS A 20 18.86 -1.33 -1.14
CA HIS A 20 17.78 -2.10 -0.50
C HIS A 20 16.44 -1.91 -1.22
N LEU A 21 16.03 -0.64 -1.44
CA LEU A 21 14.77 -0.32 -2.10
C LEU A 21 14.75 -0.79 -3.57
N ALA A 22 15.87 -0.69 -4.27
CA ALA A 22 16.01 -1.19 -5.64
C ALA A 22 15.93 -2.71 -5.71
N GLY A 23 16.58 -3.42 -4.78
CA GLY A 23 16.60 -4.89 -4.73
C GLY A 23 15.23 -5.52 -4.42
N LYS A 24 14.34 -4.78 -3.76
CA LYS A 24 12.95 -5.22 -3.48
C LYS A 24 11.96 -4.83 -4.58
N ARG A 25 12.33 -3.90 -5.46
CA ARG A 25 11.46 -3.45 -6.53
C ARG A 25 11.29 -4.57 -7.56
N PHE A 26 10.04 -4.86 -7.89
CA PHE A 26 9.68 -5.84 -8.91
C PHE A 26 8.51 -5.34 -9.76
N LEU A 27 8.63 -5.51 -11.08
CA LEU A 27 7.53 -5.40 -12.02
C LEU A 27 7.55 -6.66 -12.88
N HIS A 28 6.39 -7.26 -13.14
CA HIS A 28 6.33 -8.41 -14.03
C HIS A 28 6.82 -8.00 -15.43
N PRO A 29 7.74 -8.75 -16.08
CA PRO A 29 8.34 -8.37 -17.36
C PRO A 29 7.31 -8.01 -18.45
N ALA A 30 6.25 -8.83 -18.56
CA ALA A 30 5.16 -8.60 -19.53
C ALA A 30 4.34 -7.32 -19.28
N LEU A 31 4.50 -6.65 -18.13
CA LEU A 31 3.83 -5.39 -17.81
C LEU A 31 4.75 -4.16 -17.87
N GLU A 32 6.06 -4.32 -18.11
CA GLU A 32 7.00 -3.21 -18.02
C GLU A 32 6.67 -2.04 -18.95
N SER A 33 6.31 -2.34 -20.20
CA SER A 33 5.93 -1.34 -21.20
C SER A 33 4.66 -0.59 -20.78
N ARG A 34 3.67 -1.34 -20.30
CA ARG A 34 2.37 -0.83 -19.86
C ARG A 34 2.45 -0.05 -18.55
N LEU A 35 3.35 -0.41 -17.65
CA LEU A 35 3.61 0.28 -16.38
C LEU A 35 4.69 1.37 -16.53
N THR A 36 4.72 2.01 -17.70
CA THR A 36 5.48 3.23 -17.93
C THR A 36 4.72 4.41 -17.35
N ILE A 37 5.13 4.85 -16.16
CA ILE A 37 4.44 5.89 -15.41
C ILE A 37 4.69 7.26 -16.04
N PRO A 38 3.63 8.02 -16.38
CA PRO A 38 3.77 9.38 -16.88
C PRO A 38 4.54 10.26 -15.89
N LYS A 39 5.33 11.22 -16.38
CA LYS A 39 5.95 12.22 -15.49
C LYS A 39 4.89 13.22 -15.05
N THR A 40 4.88 13.58 -13.77
CA THR A 40 4.10 14.73 -13.30
C THR A 40 4.74 16.03 -13.79
N LYS A 41 3.90 16.96 -14.27
CA LYS A 41 4.32 18.34 -14.52
C LYS A 41 4.47 19.04 -13.16
N PRO A 42 5.64 19.62 -12.80
CA PRO A 42 5.87 20.19 -11.47
C PRO A 42 4.85 21.27 -11.07
N LYS A 43 4.37 22.05 -12.04
CA LYS A 43 3.43 23.15 -11.80
C LYS A 43 1.95 22.75 -11.80
N LYS A 44 1.64 21.49 -12.16
CA LYS A 44 0.27 20.99 -12.24
C LYS A 44 0.24 19.47 -12.03
N PRO A 45 0.56 19.00 -10.82
CA PRO A 45 0.41 17.59 -10.50
C PRO A 45 -1.08 17.19 -10.56
N PRO A 46 -1.42 15.92 -10.79
CA PRO A 46 -2.81 15.44 -10.76
C PRO A 46 -3.51 15.74 -9.43
N SER A 47 -2.77 15.70 -8.31
CA SER A 47 -3.25 16.11 -6.99
C SER A 47 -2.10 16.62 -6.13
N SER A 48 -2.40 17.54 -5.22
CA SER A 48 -1.53 17.82 -4.06
C SER A 48 -1.49 16.59 -3.15
N ASN A 49 -0.35 16.34 -2.51
CA ASN A 49 -0.17 15.21 -1.60
C ASN A 49 0.49 15.68 -0.29
N PRO A 50 -0.29 16.31 0.61
CA PRO A 50 0.24 16.84 1.86
C PRO A 50 0.89 15.77 2.75
N TYR A 51 0.46 14.51 2.66
CA TYR A 51 1.15 13.42 3.34
C TYR A 51 2.59 13.26 2.81
N LEU A 52 2.78 13.20 1.49
CA LEU A 52 4.11 13.08 0.91
C LEU A 52 4.99 14.30 1.21
N ASP A 53 4.41 15.50 1.20
CA ASP A 53 5.12 16.73 1.55
C ASP A 53 5.55 16.73 3.03
N PHE A 54 4.65 16.35 3.93
CA PHE A 54 4.95 16.25 5.37
C PHE A 54 5.95 15.15 5.68
N TRP A 55 5.87 14.01 4.99
CA TRP A 55 6.87 12.94 5.06
C TRP A 55 8.26 13.42 4.62
N ALA A 56 8.34 14.09 3.46
CA ALA A 56 9.61 14.62 2.97
C ALA A 56 10.18 15.68 3.93
N TRP A 57 9.31 16.54 4.49
CA TRP A 57 9.69 17.50 5.52
C TRP A 57 10.21 16.79 6.78
N SER A 58 9.53 15.76 7.29
CA SER A 58 9.95 15.06 8.51
C SER A 58 11.29 14.37 8.32
N CYS A 59 11.52 13.72 7.17
CA CYS A 59 12.79 13.06 6.89
C CYS A 59 13.95 14.07 6.90
N ARG A 60 13.74 15.29 6.38
CA ARG A 60 14.77 16.34 6.34
C ARG A 60 15.03 16.97 7.70
N ASN A 61 13.98 17.33 8.43
CA ASN A 61 14.12 18.08 9.69
C ASN A 61 14.53 17.21 10.87
N LEU A 62 14.20 15.92 10.79
CA LEU A 62 14.53 14.94 11.83
C LEU A 62 15.71 14.05 11.41
N GLU A 63 16.36 14.37 10.28
CA GLU A 63 17.55 13.71 9.74
C GLU A 63 17.43 12.19 9.56
N TRP A 64 16.23 11.70 9.25
CA TRP A 64 16.00 10.27 9.05
C TRP A 64 16.38 9.80 7.66
N CYS A 65 17.02 8.63 7.62
CA CYS A 65 17.26 7.87 6.41
C CYS A 65 16.96 6.39 6.68
N GLY A 66 16.29 5.75 5.72
CA GLY A 66 15.89 4.35 5.78
C GLY A 66 14.91 4.05 4.63
N PRO A 67 14.47 2.80 4.47
CA PRO A 67 14.79 1.63 5.30
C PRO A 67 16.21 1.08 5.04
N CYS A 68 16.90 0.78 6.13
CA CYS A 68 18.19 0.08 6.21
C CYS A 68 18.17 -0.92 7.37
N GLU A 69 19.21 -1.77 7.50
CA GLU A 69 19.26 -2.81 8.55
C GLU A 69 19.05 -2.23 9.95
N SER A 70 19.68 -1.08 10.23
CA SER A 70 19.59 -0.40 11.52
C SER A 70 18.17 0.11 11.83
N SER A 71 17.44 0.59 10.81
CA SER A 71 16.07 1.11 11.00
C SER A 71 15.02 0.02 11.23
N GLY A 72 15.29 -1.23 10.80
CA GLY A 72 14.36 -2.35 10.99
C GLY A 72 14.13 -2.72 12.46
N ARG A 73 15.07 -2.39 13.35
CA ARG A 73 15.01 -2.66 14.79
C ARG A 73 14.20 -1.62 15.57
N VAL A 74 13.83 -0.50 14.94
CA VAL A 74 13.14 0.62 15.59
C VAL A 74 11.64 0.41 15.53
N ASN A 75 11.02 0.17 16.68
CA ASN A 75 9.57 -0.01 16.78
C ASN A 75 8.79 1.30 16.62
N THR A 76 9.23 2.36 17.31
CA THR A 76 8.61 3.69 17.26
C THR A 76 9.42 4.64 16.38
N SER A 77 8.84 5.12 15.28
CA SER A 77 9.58 5.84 14.26
C SER A 77 10.03 7.25 14.68
N HIS A 78 9.13 8.07 15.26
CA HIS A 78 9.43 9.47 15.59
C HIS A 78 8.30 10.16 16.39
N HIS A 79 8.62 11.28 17.05
CA HIS A 79 7.66 12.08 17.84
C HIS A 79 6.51 12.69 17.01
N VAL A 80 6.67 12.82 15.69
CA VAL A 80 5.59 13.28 14.78
C VAL A 80 4.67 12.16 14.29
N LEU A 81 4.87 10.91 14.74
CA LEU A 81 4.06 9.76 14.34
C LEU A 81 2.56 9.96 14.60
N PRO A 82 2.14 10.56 15.75
CA PRO A 82 0.73 10.86 15.98
C PRO A 82 0.12 11.76 14.90
N ILE A 83 0.87 12.70 14.34
CA ILE A 83 0.39 13.59 13.27
C ILE A 83 0.10 12.77 12.01
N PHE A 84 1.01 11.87 11.62
CA PHE A 84 0.80 10.98 10.48
C PHE A 84 -0.43 10.09 10.68
N MET A 85 -0.53 9.43 11.82
CA MET A 85 -1.64 8.50 12.11
C MET A 85 -3.00 9.22 12.17
N HIS A 86 -3.03 10.41 12.77
CA HIS A 86 -4.24 11.21 12.92
C HIS A 86 -4.72 11.81 11.59
N HIS A 87 -3.79 12.38 10.81
CA HIS A 87 -4.15 13.12 9.60
C HIS A 87 -4.16 12.26 8.35
N PHE A 88 -3.27 11.29 8.18
CA PHE A 88 -3.09 10.65 6.87
C PHE A 88 -3.22 9.12 6.89
N GLY A 89 -2.86 8.46 7.99
CA GLY A 89 -2.81 7.00 8.11
C GLY A 89 -1.41 6.43 7.92
N CYS A 90 -1.30 5.13 7.64
CA CYS A 90 -0.05 4.40 7.86
C CYS A 90 0.94 4.42 6.69
N ALA A 91 0.49 4.63 5.45
CA ALA A 91 1.35 4.58 4.28
C ALA A 91 0.97 5.66 3.27
N THR A 92 1.98 6.29 2.69
CA THR A 92 1.83 7.43 1.79
C THR A 92 1.64 6.96 0.35
N PRO A 93 0.50 7.25 -0.31
CA PRO A 93 0.34 6.96 -1.72
C PRO A 93 1.30 7.84 -2.54
N SER A 94 2.25 7.22 -3.24
CA SER A 94 3.12 7.92 -4.20
C SER A 94 2.42 8.10 -5.54
N HIS A 95 2.91 9.04 -6.38
CA HIS A 95 2.41 9.18 -7.76
C HIS A 95 2.54 7.85 -8.54
N GLU A 96 3.64 7.13 -8.33
CA GLU A 96 3.88 5.85 -8.98
C GLU A 96 2.84 4.80 -8.58
N SER A 97 2.54 4.65 -7.29
CA SER A 97 1.52 3.70 -6.84
C SER A 97 0.11 4.05 -7.33
N LEU A 98 -0.24 5.34 -7.35
CA LEU A 98 -1.55 5.78 -7.81
C LEU A 98 -1.73 5.53 -9.31
N GLU A 99 -0.72 5.81 -10.13
CA GLU A 99 -0.74 5.50 -11.56
C GLU A 99 -0.74 4.00 -11.85
N ILE A 100 0.04 3.19 -11.11
CA ILE A 100 0.01 1.73 -11.26
C ILE A 100 -1.40 1.20 -11.01
N LEU A 101 -2.04 1.62 -9.90
CA LEU A 101 -3.40 1.21 -9.60
C LEU A 101 -4.38 1.70 -10.67
N ARG A 102 -4.23 2.94 -11.15
CA ARG A 102 -5.03 3.47 -12.27
C ARG A 102 -4.94 2.61 -13.53
N ILE A 103 -3.72 2.26 -13.91
CA ILE A 103 -3.44 1.47 -15.12
C ILE A 103 -3.96 0.04 -14.97
N LEU A 104 -3.74 -0.61 -13.82
CA LEU A 104 -4.14 -2.01 -13.59
C LEU A 104 -5.63 -2.16 -13.29
N ALA A 105 -6.30 -1.10 -12.82
CA ALA A 105 -7.75 -1.09 -12.66
C ALA A 105 -8.48 -1.19 -14.00
N GLU A 106 -7.93 -0.62 -15.08
CA GLU A 106 -8.56 -0.60 -16.42
C GLU A 106 -10.01 -0.12 -16.39
N GLY A 107 -10.28 0.96 -15.64
CA GLY A 107 -11.62 1.52 -15.50
C GLY A 107 -12.55 0.75 -14.55
N ARG A 108 -12.11 -0.38 -13.99
CA ARG A 108 -12.85 -1.05 -12.92
C ARG A 108 -12.80 -0.26 -11.63
N GLU A 109 -13.84 -0.42 -10.83
CA GLU A 109 -13.94 0.22 -9.53
C GLU A 109 -12.96 -0.42 -8.53
N LEU A 110 -12.44 0.40 -7.62
CA LEU A 110 -11.67 -0.08 -6.47
C LEU A 110 -12.56 -0.13 -5.24
N VAL A 111 -12.32 -1.14 -4.40
CA VAL A 111 -12.78 -1.13 -3.01
C VAL A 111 -11.59 -0.97 -2.10
N ASP A 112 -11.52 0.17 -1.41
CA ASP A 112 -10.54 0.48 -0.36
C ASP A 112 -11.07 -0.07 0.96
N MET A 113 -10.65 -1.29 1.29
CA MET A 113 -11.21 -2.07 2.39
C MET A 113 -10.40 -1.89 3.66
N GLY A 114 -11.06 -1.43 4.72
CA GLY A 114 -10.36 -0.88 5.89
C GLY A 114 -9.76 0.50 5.59
N SER A 115 -10.51 1.32 4.84
CA SER A 115 -10.04 2.62 4.34
C SER A 115 -9.65 3.63 5.43
N GLY A 116 -10.03 3.38 6.69
CA GLY A 116 -9.77 4.25 7.82
C GLY A 116 -10.31 5.65 7.57
N ASN A 117 -9.40 6.62 7.45
CA ASN A 117 -9.75 8.01 7.21
C ASN A 117 -9.99 8.38 5.73
N GLY A 118 -9.83 7.42 4.82
CA GLY A 118 -10.08 7.57 3.40
C GLY A 118 -9.02 8.36 2.63
N TYR A 119 -7.81 8.56 3.15
CA TYR A 119 -6.76 9.31 2.42
C TYR A 119 -6.38 8.64 1.08
N TRP A 120 -6.25 7.31 1.06
CA TRP A 120 -5.99 6.56 -0.17
C TRP A 120 -7.14 6.70 -1.17
N SER A 121 -8.37 6.50 -0.72
CA SER A 121 -9.58 6.76 -1.51
C SER A 121 -9.62 8.17 -2.10
N PHE A 122 -9.38 9.20 -1.29
CA PHE A 122 -9.28 10.59 -1.75
C PHE A 122 -8.25 10.75 -2.87
N MET A 123 -7.03 10.25 -2.66
CA MET A 123 -5.94 10.37 -3.63
C MET A 123 -6.23 9.61 -4.93
N LEU A 124 -6.76 8.39 -4.85
CA LEU A 124 -7.13 7.58 -6.03
C LEU A 124 -8.24 8.25 -6.85
N ARG A 125 -9.26 8.83 -6.19
CA ARG A 125 -10.32 9.60 -6.87
C ARG A 125 -9.76 10.79 -7.64
N ARG A 126 -8.74 11.47 -7.11
CA ARG A 126 -8.05 12.58 -7.81
C ARG A 126 -7.24 12.12 -9.03
N TYR A 127 -6.96 10.82 -9.14
CA TYR A 127 -6.38 10.17 -10.33
C TYR A 127 -7.44 9.64 -11.30
N GLY A 128 -8.72 9.95 -11.06
CA GLY A 128 -9.85 9.60 -11.93
C GLY A 128 -10.40 8.20 -11.71
N LEU A 129 -10.10 7.56 -10.58
CA LEU A 129 -10.64 6.24 -10.24
C LEU A 129 -11.97 6.35 -9.48
N THR A 130 -12.87 5.42 -9.76
CA THR A 130 -14.04 5.18 -8.90
C THR A 130 -13.62 4.30 -7.73
N VAL A 131 -13.80 4.79 -6.50
CA VAL A 131 -13.36 4.11 -5.29
C VAL A 131 -14.47 4.08 -4.25
N HIS A 132 -14.80 2.87 -3.80
CA HIS A 132 -15.67 2.59 -2.65
C HIS A 132 -14.81 2.47 -1.40
N ALA A 133 -14.91 3.45 -0.51
CA ALA A 133 -14.24 3.40 0.79
C ALA A 133 -15.12 2.63 1.78
N VAL A 134 -14.61 1.52 2.32
CA VAL A 134 -15.32 0.68 3.28
C VAL A 134 -14.51 0.58 4.55
N ASP A 135 -15.13 0.86 5.70
CA ASP A 135 -14.50 0.74 7.01
C ASP A 135 -15.54 0.46 8.09
N ASN A 136 -15.12 -0.12 9.21
CA ASN A 136 -16.02 -0.40 10.34
C ASN A 136 -16.04 0.73 11.39
N MET A 137 -15.25 1.80 11.17
CA MET A 137 -15.16 3.01 12.00
C MET A 137 -14.78 2.75 13.47
N GLN A 138 -14.08 1.65 13.77
CA GLN A 138 -13.63 1.35 15.13
C GLN A 138 -12.58 2.35 15.67
N SER A 139 -11.98 3.18 14.79
CA SER A 139 -11.02 4.22 15.18
C SER A 139 -11.64 5.61 15.06
N GLU A 140 -12.12 6.16 16.18
CA GLU A 140 -12.92 7.41 16.19
C GLU A 140 -12.10 8.71 16.12
N TRP A 141 -10.78 8.67 16.37
CA TRP A 141 -9.94 9.87 16.59
C TRP A 141 -9.08 10.28 15.37
N ARG A 142 -9.65 10.37 14.17
CA ARG A 142 -8.89 10.70 12.93
C ARG A 142 -9.56 11.78 12.09
N VAL A 143 -8.75 12.53 11.33
CA VAL A 143 -9.26 13.46 10.30
C VAL A 143 -9.73 12.67 9.10
N ASN A 144 -11.01 12.78 8.75
CA ASN A 144 -11.57 12.15 7.56
C ASN A 144 -11.35 13.02 6.31
N TRP A 145 -10.81 12.40 5.25
CA TRP A 145 -10.56 13.06 3.95
C TRP A 145 -11.72 12.97 2.99
N ILE A 146 -12.66 12.08 3.28
CA ILE A 146 -13.88 11.85 2.52
C ILE A 146 -15.05 11.80 3.48
N GLY A 147 -16.23 12.23 3.01
CA GLY A 147 -17.46 12.25 3.81
C GLY A 147 -18.38 11.07 3.56
N ASP A 148 -18.03 10.18 2.63
CA ASP A 148 -18.88 9.13 2.07
C ASP A 148 -18.36 7.71 2.36
N THR A 149 -17.60 7.52 3.44
CA THR A 149 -17.14 6.18 3.82
C THR A 149 -18.33 5.28 4.17
N ILE A 150 -18.38 4.11 3.54
CA ILE A 150 -19.42 3.10 3.77
C ILE A 150 -19.08 2.36 5.05
N ILE A 151 -19.91 2.56 6.08
CA ILE A 151 -19.73 1.91 7.38
C ILE A 151 -20.24 0.46 7.29
N SER A 152 -19.33 -0.51 7.22
CA SER A 152 -19.67 -1.93 7.11
C SER A 152 -18.53 -2.83 7.55
N ASP A 153 -18.86 -4.05 7.99
CA ASP A 153 -17.91 -5.16 7.95
C ASP A 153 -17.52 -5.46 6.50
N GLY A 154 -16.24 -5.68 6.25
CA GLY A 154 -15.71 -5.84 4.91
C GLY A 154 -16.18 -7.11 4.19
N ILE A 155 -16.30 -8.21 4.92
CA ILE A 155 -16.78 -9.49 4.35
C ILE A 155 -18.26 -9.38 4.02
N GLN A 156 -19.05 -8.79 4.92
CA GLN A 156 -20.46 -8.53 4.66
C GLN A 156 -20.66 -7.61 3.45
N TRP A 157 -19.84 -6.56 3.32
CA TRP A 157 -19.89 -5.66 2.17
C TRP A 157 -19.57 -6.40 0.86
N LEU A 158 -18.50 -7.20 0.83
CA LEU A 158 -18.16 -7.99 -0.35
C LEU A 158 -19.32 -8.92 -0.76
N ARG A 159 -19.89 -9.67 0.19
CA ARG A 159 -21.00 -10.59 -0.10
C ARG A 159 -22.21 -9.89 -0.72
N ARG A 160 -22.52 -8.66 -0.29
CA ARG A 160 -23.61 -7.84 -0.85
C ARG A 160 -23.27 -7.28 -2.24
N ASN A 161 -22.00 -7.23 -2.62
CA ASN A 161 -21.50 -6.65 -3.87
C ASN A 161 -20.89 -7.74 -4.76
N ALA A 162 -21.60 -8.87 -4.93
CA ALA A 162 -21.18 -10.01 -5.77
C ALA A 162 -19.76 -10.51 -5.46
N ASN A 163 -19.34 -10.44 -4.20
CA ASN A 163 -18.00 -10.77 -3.72
C ASN A 163 -16.87 -10.00 -4.45
N GLY A 164 -17.17 -8.85 -5.05
CA GLY A 164 -16.21 -8.01 -5.78
C GLY A 164 -15.74 -8.58 -7.13
N GLN A 165 -16.54 -9.45 -7.79
CA GLN A 165 -16.18 -10.17 -9.03
C GLN A 165 -15.59 -9.29 -10.16
N ASN A 166 -15.90 -8.00 -10.22
CA ASN A 166 -15.42 -7.07 -11.26
C ASN A 166 -14.67 -5.86 -10.70
N MET A 167 -14.20 -5.94 -9.46
CA MET A 167 -13.52 -4.86 -8.76
C MET A 167 -12.03 -5.15 -8.60
N VAL A 168 -11.29 -4.14 -8.17
CA VAL A 168 -9.95 -4.30 -7.61
C VAL A 168 -10.04 -4.10 -6.10
N LEU A 169 -9.55 -5.07 -5.32
CA LEU A 169 -9.50 -4.95 -3.87
C LEU A 169 -8.21 -4.26 -3.45
N LEU A 170 -8.32 -3.19 -2.68
CA LEU A 170 -7.19 -2.51 -2.04
C LEU A 170 -7.25 -2.75 -0.53
N LEU A 171 -6.13 -3.20 0.04
CA LEU A 171 -5.91 -3.32 1.47
C LEU A 171 -4.75 -2.41 1.86
N VAL A 172 -5.00 -1.38 2.65
CA VAL A 172 -3.95 -0.49 3.14
C VAL A 172 -3.68 -0.78 4.60
N TYR A 173 -2.45 -1.22 4.87
CA TYR A 173 -1.93 -1.50 6.21
C TYR A 173 -2.86 -2.45 7.01
N PRO A 174 -3.19 -3.63 6.46
CA PRO A 174 -4.17 -4.52 7.08
C PRO A 174 -3.71 -4.93 8.48
N ILE A 175 -4.66 -5.08 9.40
CA ILE A 175 -4.37 -5.47 10.77
C ILE A 175 -3.83 -6.91 10.85
N VAL A 176 -2.96 -7.16 11.82
CA VAL A 176 -2.44 -8.50 12.08
C VAL A 176 -3.47 -9.40 12.75
N GLY A 177 -4.33 -8.88 13.63
CA GLY A 177 -5.27 -9.71 14.41
C GLY A 177 -4.57 -10.65 15.42
N GLY A 178 -5.34 -11.31 16.29
CA GLY A 178 -4.79 -12.28 17.25
C GLY A 178 -3.99 -11.67 18.42
N GLY A 179 -4.02 -10.35 18.56
CA GLY A 179 -3.43 -9.60 19.68
C GLY A 179 -4.48 -9.15 20.70
N VAL A 180 -4.21 -8.05 21.41
CA VAL A 180 -5.09 -7.48 22.46
C VAL A 180 -6.50 -7.16 21.95
N GLY A 181 -6.65 -6.84 20.66
CA GLY A 181 -7.95 -6.60 20.00
C GLY A 181 -8.73 -7.86 19.60
N GLY A 182 -8.24 -9.06 19.91
CA GLY A 182 -8.89 -10.33 19.59
C GLY A 182 -8.74 -10.80 18.14
N GLY A 183 -9.50 -11.84 17.78
CA GLY A 183 -9.48 -12.48 16.46
C GLY A 183 -8.36 -13.51 16.27
N THR A 184 -8.17 -13.98 15.05
CA THR A 184 -7.09 -14.89 14.65
C THR A 184 -6.00 -14.10 13.93
N GLU A 185 -4.73 -14.43 14.15
CA GLU A 185 -3.62 -13.85 13.38
C GLU A 185 -3.88 -14.00 11.87
N GLY A 186 -3.75 -12.90 11.13
CA GLY A 186 -4.07 -12.75 9.71
C GLY A 186 -5.52 -13.01 9.32
N GLY A 187 -6.43 -13.15 10.27
CA GLY A 187 -7.81 -13.54 10.02
C GLY A 187 -8.54 -12.58 9.07
N PHE A 188 -8.38 -11.27 9.28
CA PHE A 188 -8.97 -10.25 8.42
C PHE A 188 -8.50 -10.39 6.96
N THR A 189 -7.18 -10.38 6.75
CA THR A 189 -6.57 -10.51 5.42
C THR A 189 -6.96 -11.83 4.75
N ARG A 190 -6.84 -12.97 5.45
CA ARG A 190 -7.21 -14.30 4.92
C ARG A 190 -8.66 -14.35 4.48
N ASN A 191 -9.57 -13.88 5.34
CA ASN A 191 -11.00 -13.93 5.05
C ASN A 191 -11.35 -13.05 3.84
N LEU A 192 -10.74 -11.88 3.71
CA LEU A 192 -10.97 -10.99 2.57
C LEU A 192 -10.45 -11.59 1.27
N VAL A 193 -9.20 -12.08 1.26
CA VAL A 193 -8.62 -12.72 0.06
C VAL A 193 -9.44 -13.95 -0.36
N ASN A 194 -9.85 -14.80 0.60
CA ASN A 194 -10.67 -15.98 0.33
C ASN A 194 -12.10 -15.66 -0.14
N THR A 195 -12.69 -14.55 0.33
CA THR A 195 -14.04 -14.13 -0.05
C THR A 195 -14.03 -13.42 -1.40
N PHE A 196 -13.01 -12.63 -1.68
CA PHE A 196 -12.92 -11.84 -2.89
C PHE A 196 -12.95 -12.72 -4.15
N ARG A 197 -13.78 -12.32 -5.12
CA ARG A 197 -13.98 -13.01 -6.39
C ARG A 197 -13.45 -12.24 -7.59
N GLY A 198 -13.02 -10.99 -7.41
CA GLY A 198 -12.26 -10.26 -8.42
C GLY A 198 -10.89 -10.90 -8.68
N ASP A 199 -10.16 -10.32 -9.63
CA ASP A 199 -8.95 -10.92 -10.19
C ASP A 199 -7.67 -10.13 -9.85
N THR A 200 -7.79 -8.99 -9.16
CA THR A 200 -6.69 -8.08 -8.86
C THR A 200 -6.80 -7.62 -7.41
N ILE A 201 -5.74 -7.87 -6.64
CA ILE A 201 -5.60 -7.42 -5.25
C ILE A 201 -4.38 -6.52 -5.16
N ALA A 202 -4.55 -5.35 -4.57
CA ALA A 202 -3.49 -4.45 -4.17
C ALA A 202 -3.36 -4.45 -2.65
N VAL A 203 -2.14 -4.57 -2.14
CA VAL A 203 -1.85 -4.52 -0.71
C VAL A 203 -0.74 -3.52 -0.47
N VAL A 204 -0.99 -2.58 0.43
CA VAL A 204 0.02 -1.68 0.96
C VAL A 204 0.36 -2.13 2.35
N GLY A 205 1.62 -2.44 2.62
CA GLY A 205 2.03 -2.89 3.95
C GLY A 205 3.52 -3.14 4.03
N THR A 206 3.94 -3.64 5.19
CA THR A 206 5.34 -3.79 5.51
C THR A 206 5.95 -4.91 4.69
N GLN A 207 7.10 -4.64 4.07
CA GLN A 207 7.82 -5.59 3.22
C GLN A 207 9.01 -6.27 3.91
N ASN A 208 9.15 -6.05 5.22
CA ASN A 208 10.08 -6.77 6.09
C ASN A 208 9.32 -7.61 7.13
N GLY A 209 10.05 -8.49 7.83
CA GLY A 209 9.47 -9.44 8.78
C GLY A 209 9.18 -8.89 10.18
N ASN A 210 8.95 -7.58 10.34
CA ASN A 210 8.75 -6.98 11.66
C ASN A 210 7.34 -7.18 12.25
N GLY A 211 6.41 -7.75 11.47
CA GLY A 211 5.10 -8.18 11.94
C GLY A 211 4.08 -7.06 12.18
N TYR A 212 4.21 -5.90 11.54
CA TYR A 212 3.29 -4.76 11.75
C TYR A 212 2.00 -4.82 10.91
N THR A 213 2.01 -5.52 9.78
CA THR A 213 0.87 -5.54 8.85
C THR A 213 0.52 -6.95 8.41
N GLY A 214 -0.77 -7.28 8.43
CA GLY A 214 -1.37 -8.50 7.89
C GLY A 214 -1.04 -9.75 8.72
N PHE A 215 0.23 -10.00 9.01
CA PHE A 215 0.71 -11.19 9.70
C PHE A 215 1.90 -10.86 10.59
N LYS A 216 2.10 -11.65 11.65
CA LYS A 216 3.19 -11.42 12.61
C LYS A 216 4.54 -11.91 12.08
N ASN A 217 4.53 -13.10 11.44
CA ASN A 217 5.75 -13.85 11.14
C ASN A 217 6.01 -14.04 9.64
N VAL A 218 5.14 -13.51 8.77
CA VAL A 218 5.28 -13.65 7.31
C VAL A 218 4.97 -12.32 6.62
N THR A 219 5.68 -12.04 5.53
CA THR A 219 5.37 -10.90 4.64
C THR A 219 4.20 -11.23 3.72
N MET A 220 3.58 -10.20 3.13
CA MET A 220 2.43 -10.40 2.25
C MET A 220 2.76 -11.29 1.05
N ASP A 221 3.93 -11.14 0.43
CA ASP A 221 4.31 -11.98 -0.71
C ASP A 221 4.61 -13.42 -0.30
N GLN A 222 5.18 -13.66 0.88
CA GLN A 222 5.33 -15.01 1.43
C GLN A 222 3.96 -15.67 1.71
N PHE A 223 3.01 -14.92 2.28
CA PHE A 223 1.65 -15.38 2.50
C PHE A 223 0.98 -15.75 1.17
N MET A 224 1.03 -14.87 0.17
CA MET A 224 0.39 -15.12 -1.13
C MET A 224 0.98 -16.34 -1.83
N VAL A 225 2.30 -16.51 -1.83
CA VAL A 225 2.95 -17.70 -2.43
C VAL A 225 2.56 -18.98 -1.70
N ARG A 226 2.48 -18.96 -0.37
CA ARG A 226 2.24 -20.17 0.44
C ARG A 226 0.77 -20.59 0.48
N GLU A 227 -0.13 -19.63 0.62
CA GLU A 227 -1.54 -19.88 0.96
C GLU A 227 -2.51 -19.54 -0.20
N GLN A 228 -2.04 -18.87 -1.26
CA GLN A 228 -2.89 -18.34 -2.34
C GLN A 228 -2.24 -18.58 -3.72
N PRO A 229 -1.91 -19.84 -4.08
CA PRO A 229 -1.08 -20.17 -5.24
C PRO A 229 -1.69 -19.78 -6.60
N GLU A 230 -2.98 -19.50 -6.67
CA GLU A 230 -3.63 -18.98 -7.88
C GLU A 230 -3.29 -17.51 -8.18
N TRP A 231 -2.71 -16.80 -7.21
CA TRP A 231 -2.37 -15.39 -7.33
C TRP A 231 -0.88 -15.19 -7.68
N THR A 232 -0.64 -14.48 -8.77
CA THR A 232 0.69 -14.11 -9.23
C THR A 232 1.01 -12.68 -8.82
N LYS A 233 2.15 -12.46 -8.14
CA LYS A 233 2.67 -11.12 -7.88
C LYS A 233 3.07 -10.47 -9.20
N VAL A 234 2.52 -9.30 -9.49
CA VAL A 234 2.81 -8.55 -10.73
C VAL A 234 3.52 -7.22 -10.49
N VAL A 235 3.39 -6.66 -9.28
CA VAL A 235 4.07 -5.44 -8.86
C VAL A 235 4.53 -5.58 -7.41
N GLN A 236 5.73 -5.09 -7.12
CA GLN A 236 6.18 -4.70 -5.79
C GLN A 236 6.99 -3.40 -5.94
N ILE A 237 6.52 -2.31 -5.36
CA ILE A 237 7.27 -1.04 -5.34
C ILE A 237 7.36 -0.48 -3.93
N PRO A 238 8.48 0.15 -3.57
CA PRO A 238 8.61 0.76 -2.26
C PRO A 238 7.66 1.96 -2.11
N LEU A 239 7.14 2.14 -0.90
CA LEU A 239 6.29 3.26 -0.53
C LEU A 239 6.87 4.05 0.64
N PRO A 240 6.73 5.38 0.64
CA PRO A 240 6.95 6.17 1.84
C PRO A 240 5.85 5.89 2.87
N SER A 241 6.19 6.03 4.14
CA SER A 241 5.27 5.88 5.27
C SER A 241 5.79 6.68 6.46
N PHE A 242 6.08 6.05 7.59
CA PHE A 242 6.86 6.63 8.67
C PHE A 242 8.35 6.54 8.30
N ALA A 243 9.14 7.54 8.70
CA ALA A 243 10.55 7.55 8.37
C ALA A 243 11.26 6.29 8.91
N GLY A 244 12.06 5.63 8.06
CA GLY A 244 12.77 4.41 8.42
C GLY A 244 11.96 3.11 8.33
N LYS A 245 10.65 3.16 8.03
CA LYS A 245 9.86 1.94 7.81
C LYS A 245 10.00 1.44 6.38
N ASP A 246 9.84 0.14 6.22
CA ASP A 246 10.03 -0.56 4.96
C ASP A 246 8.68 -1.03 4.43
N GLU A 247 7.99 -0.15 3.71
CA GLU A 247 6.65 -0.41 3.20
C GLU A 247 6.68 -0.57 1.68
N ALA A 248 5.74 -1.35 1.15
CA ALA A 248 5.56 -1.52 -0.29
C ALA A 248 4.10 -1.56 -0.69
N LEU A 249 3.85 -1.20 -1.95
CA LEU A 249 2.68 -1.64 -2.68
C LEU A 249 3.01 -2.96 -3.36
N TYR A 250 2.22 -3.99 -3.04
CA TYR A 250 2.13 -5.23 -3.77
C TYR A 250 0.87 -5.24 -4.63
N VAL A 251 0.96 -5.76 -5.85
CA VAL A 251 -0.21 -6.08 -6.65
C VAL A 251 -0.12 -7.53 -7.10
N PHE A 252 -1.22 -8.27 -6.91
CA PHE A 252 -1.38 -9.66 -7.30
C PHE A 252 -2.55 -9.80 -8.27
N GLN A 253 -2.39 -10.66 -9.26
CA GLN A 253 -3.43 -10.97 -10.24
C GLN A 253 -3.65 -12.48 -10.36
N ARG A 254 -4.86 -12.90 -10.70
CA ARG A 254 -5.20 -14.31 -10.97
C ARG A 254 -6.04 -14.46 -12.24
N GLY A 255 -6.20 -15.71 -12.70
CA GLY A 255 -6.99 -16.03 -13.89
C GLY A 255 -6.46 -15.33 -15.15
N ASP A 256 -7.36 -14.87 -16.01
CA ASP A 256 -7.03 -14.26 -17.31
C ASP A 256 -6.22 -12.97 -17.21
N ARG A 257 -6.19 -12.34 -16.02
CA ARG A 257 -5.38 -11.13 -15.76
C ARG A 257 -3.92 -11.42 -15.51
N VAL A 258 -3.55 -12.65 -15.18
CA VAL A 258 -2.13 -13.00 -15.01
C VAL A 258 -1.43 -12.68 -16.32
N PRO A 259 -0.42 -11.79 -16.31
CA PRO A 259 0.32 -11.47 -17.51
C PRO A 259 0.93 -12.75 -18.06
N LYS A 260 0.52 -13.14 -19.27
CA LYS A 260 1.17 -14.23 -19.99
C LYS A 260 2.60 -13.79 -20.27
N GLY A 261 3.54 -14.74 -20.28
CA GLY A 261 4.96 -14.47 -20.45
C GLY A 261 5.27 -13.58 -21.68
N PRO A 262 6.48 -13.01 -21.75
CA PRO A 262 6.92 -12.31 -22.94
C PRO A 262 6.80 -13.18 -24.21
#